data_AF-A0A7G2C3I6-F1
#
_entry.id   AF-A0A7G2C3I6-F1
#
_cell.length_a   1.000
_cell.length_b   1.000
_cell.length_c   1.000
_cell.angle_alpha   90.00
_cell.angle_beta   90.00
_cell.angle_gamma   90.00
#
_symmetry.space_group_name_H-M   'P 1'
#
loop_
_entity.id
_entity.type
_entity.pdbx_description
1 polymer ?
#
loop_
_entity_poly.entity_id
_entity_poly.type
_entity_poly.pdbx_seq_one_letter_code
_entity_poly.pdbx_strand_id
1 'polypeptide(L)'
;MVFVYIEESITSELLKYSLDDLLNGGKPVEFISYDSMQPNDRFGEMMVENLSNIGAELKGIHSLPDPPSHEKRALSIGFEHAKCVSMKKLYLSVPQSVTTHLNKLEMIDDWDEWNLVHDHYCFLIATTKIDVPKIFSAP
;
A
#
# COMPACT_ATOMS: atom_id res chain seq x y z
N MET A 1 -3.18 -0.03 7.20
CA MET A 1 -3.36 1.41 7.00
C MET A 1 -3.16 2.11 8.32
N VAL A 2 -1.93 2.56 8.57
CA VAL A 2 -1.56 3.27 9.80
C VAL A 2 -0.68 4.46 9.45
N PHE A 3 0.26 4.27 8.52
CA PHE A 3 1.25 5.30 8.18
C PHE A 3 0.66 6.49 7.45
N VAL A 4 -0.39 6.29 6.66
CA VAL A 4 -1.05 7.41 5.95
C VAL A 4 -1.64 8.48 6.87
N TYR A 5 -1.92 8.16 8.14
CA TYR A 5 -2.45 9.11 9.14
C TYR A 5 -1.36 9.97 9.81
N ILE A 6 -0.09 9.70 9.50
CA ILE A 6 1.08 10.40 10.04
C ILE A 6 1.81 11.03 8.86
N GLU A 7 2.43 12.19 9.09
CA GLU A 7 3.26 12.87 8.10
C GLU A 7 4.35 11.92 7.58
N GLU A 8 4.53 11.88 6.25
CA GLU A 8 5.42 10.92 5.60
C GLU A 8 6.85 10.96 6.17
N SER A 9 7.36 12.17 6.43
CA SER A 9 8.69 12.38 7.01
C SER A 9 8.87 11.66 8.35
N ILE A 10 7.87 11.71 9.23
CA ILE A 10 7.90 11.07 10.54
C ILE A 10 7.86 9.54 10.38
N THR A 11 7.00 9.03 9.49
CA THR A 11 6.94 7.58 9.23
C THR A 11 8.23 7.04 8.61
N SER A 12 8.89 7.83 7.76
CA SER A 12 10.16 7.50 7.14
C SER A 12 11.30 7.49 8.16
N GLU A 13 11.35 8.45 9.07
CA GLU A 13 12.31 8.44 10.19
C GLU A 13 12.07 7.24 11.12
N LEU A 14 10.82 6.93 11.47
CA LEU A 14 10.46 5.78 12.28
C LEU A 14 10.91 4.47 11.62
N LEU A 15 10.64 4.32 10.33
CA LEU A 15 11.05 3.14 9.57
C LEU A 15 12.57 3.01 9.49
N LYS A 16 13.27 4.13 9.25
CA LYS A 16 14.73 4.17 9.22
C LYS A 16 15.32 3.77 10.56
N TYR A 17 14.86 4.36 11.66
CA TYR A 17 15.28 3.97 13.00
C TYR A 17 14.99 2.49 13.30
N SER A 18 13.82 2.00 12.88
CA SER A 18 13.46 0.58 13.07
C SER A 18 14.40 -0.35 12.29
N LEU A 19 14.77 0.03 11.07
CA LEU A 19 15.66 -0.75 10.23
C LEU A 19 17.11 -0.70 10.72
N ASP A 20 17.61 0.51 10.95
CA ASP A 20 19.00 0.80 11.27
C ASP A 20 19.35 0.53 12.73
N ASP A 21 18.46 0.71 13.70
CA ASP A 21 18.81 0.62 15.12
C ASP A 21 18.16 -0.57 15.83
N LEU A 22 16.90 -0.88 15.51
CA LEU A 22 16.15 -1.93 16.21
C LEU A 22 16.40 -3.33 15.62
N LEU A 23 16.29 -3.46 14.30
CA LEU A 23 16.43 -4.74 13.58
C LEU A 23 17.88 -5.03 13.17
N ASN A 24 18.78 -4.13 13.56
CA ASN A 24 20.19 -4.09 13.25
C ASN A 24 20.90 -5.40 13.62
N GLY A 25 21.06 -6.32 12.65
CA GLY A 25 21.47 -7.67 13.01
C GLY A 25 21.71 -8.68 11.91
N GLY A 26 22.04 -8.26 10.68
CA GLY A 26 22.42 -9.17 9.58
C GLY A 26 21.33 -10.17 9.13
N LYS A 27 20.14 -10.12 9.73
CA LYS A 27 18.98 -10.94 9.37
C LYS A 27 18.17 -10.24 8.27
N PRO A 28 17.57 -10.99 7.34
CA PRO A 28 16.60 -10.43 6.39
C PRO A 28 15.44 -9.77 7.14
N VAL A 29 15.05 -8.59 6.68
CA VAL A 29 13.87 -7.85 7.14
C VAL A 29 12.92 -7.73 5.98
N GLU A 30 11.63 -7.88 6.27
CA GLU A 30 10.53 -7.67 5.34
C GLU A 30 9.56 -6.67 5.97
N PHE A 31 9.23 -5.62 5.22
CA PHE A 31 8.26 -4.61 5.58
C PHE A 31 7.09 -4.70 4.62
N ILE A 32 5.89 -4.82 5.19
CA ILE A 32 4.64 -4.89 4.45
C ILE A 32 3.79 -3.70 4.88
N SER A 33 3.28 -2.94 3.92
CA SER A 33 2.30 -1.88 4.20
C SER A 33 1.10 -1.96 3.26
N TYR A 34 -0.03 -1.58 3.82
CA TYR A 34 -1.29 -1.36 3.12
C TYR A 34 -1.76 0.04 3.47
N ASP A 35 -1.86 0.93 2.49
CA ASP A 35 -2.20 2.34 2.68
C ASP A 35 -3.05 2.88 1.52
N SER A 36 -3.75 3.98 1.78
CA SER A 36 -4.49 4.74 0.76
C SER A 36 -3.54 5.52 -0.15
N MET A 37 -3.95 5.73 -1.40
CA MET A 37 -3.21 6.47 -2.42
C MET A 37 -4.18 7.19 -3.37
N GLN A 38 -3.64 7.79 -4.44
CA GLN A 38 -4.38 8.51 -5.48
C GLN A 38 -5.29 9.63 -4.95
N PRO A 39 -4.77 10.62 -4.19
CA PRO A 39 -5.61 11.65 -3.58
C PRO A 39 -6.11 12.73 -4.54
N ASN A 40 -5.71 12.69 -5.82
CA ASN A 40 -5.84 13.81 -6.74
C ASN A 40 -6.89 13.60 -7.84
N ASP A 41 -7.56 12.45 -7.87
CA ASP A 41 -8.73 12.26 -8.72
C ASP A 41 -10.02 12.59 -7.95
N ARG A 42 -11.16 12.60 -8.63
CA ARG A 42 -12.44 12.97 -7.99
C ARG A 42 -12.82 12.06 -6.82
N PHE A 43 -12.50 10.78 -6.89
CA PHE A 43 -12.80 9.85 -5.82
C PHE A 43 -11.82 10.06 -4.66
N GLY A 44 -10.53 10.20 -4.95
CA GLY A 44 -9.48 10.51 -3.99
C GLY A 44 -9.73 11.81 -3.23
N GLU A 45 -10.11 12.87 -3.92
CA GLU A 45 -10.47 14.16 -3.31
C GLU A 45 -11.63 13.99 -2.31
N MET A 46 -12.70 13.30 -2.74
CA MET A 46 -13.84 12.99 -1.87
C MET A 46 -13.45 12.11 -0.68
N MET A 47 -12.58 11.12 -0.88
CA MET A 47 -12.07 10.25 0.18
C MET A 47 -11.30 11.06 1.24
N VAL A 48 -10.39 11.93 0.80
CA VAL A 48 -9.60 12.80 1.68
C VAL A 48 -10.51 13.75 2.45
N GLU A 49 -11.45 14.42 1.78
CA GLU A 49 -12.40 15.34 2.41
C GLU A 49 -13.29 14.62 3.44
N ASN A 50 -13.90 13.50 3.06
CA ASN A 50 -14.79 12.74 3.93
C ASN A 50 -14.09 12.23 5.19
N LEU A 51 -12.87 11.71 5.06
CA LEU A 51 -12.10 11.21 6.21
C LEU A 51 -11.61 12.36 7.10
N SER A 52 -11.21 13.49 6.51
CA SER A 52 -10.85 14.69 7.26
C SER A 52 -12.03 15.21 8.10
N ASN A 53 -13.24 15.23 7.53
CA ASN A 53 -14.46 15.68 8.20
C ASN A 53 -14.84 14.86 9.45
N ILE A 54 -14.38 13.61 9.56
CA ILE A 54 -14.57 12.77 10.75
C ILE A 54 -13.35 12.69 11.67
N GLY A 55 -12.35 13.55 11.45
CA GLY A 55 -11.12 13.61 12.25
C GLY A 55 -10.08 12.54 11.91
N ALA A 56 -10.20 11.88 10.75
CA ALA A 56 -9.30 10.84 10.26
C ALA A 56 -8.45 11.34 9.08
N GLU A 57 -7.79 12.49 9.26
CA GLU A 57 -6.99 13.13 8.19
C GLU A 57 -5.86 12.23 7.68
N LEU A 58 -5.78 12.09 6.35
CA LEU A 58 -4.76 11.30 5.64
C LEU A 58 -3.48 12.10 5.40
N LYS A 59 -2.78 12.45 6.48
CA LYS A 59 -1.61 13.36 6.46
C LYS A 59 -0.48 12.99 5.48
N GLY A 60 -0.26 11.71 5.24
CA GLY A 60 0.81 11.21 4.38
C GLY A 60 0.43 11.01 2.91
N ILE A 61 -0.85 11.13 2.55
CA ILE A 61 -1.34 10.65 1.24
C ILE A 61 -0.79 11.45 0.06
N HIS A 62 -0.60 12.76 0.21
CA HIS A 62 -0.08 13.60 -0.87
C HIS A 62 1.43 13.43 -1.08
N SER A 63 2.16 12.99 -0.06
CA SER A 63 3.60 12.67 -0.17
C SER A 63 3.83 11.32 -0.85
N LEU A 64 2.87 10.40 -0.76
CA LEU A 64 2.92 9.07 -1.35
C LEU A 64 1.68 8.81 -2.22
N PRO A 65 1.52 9.56 -3.33
CA PRO A 65 0.27 9.54 -4.10
C PRO A 65 0.08 8.28 -4.95
N ASP A 66 1.13 7.48 -5.19
CA ASP A 66 1.11 6.37 -6.15
C ASP A 66 2.07 5.22 -5.77
N PRO A 67 1.94 4.02 -6.36
CA PRO A 67 2.81 2.90 -6.01
C PRO A 67 4.32 3.19 -6.19
N PRO A 68 4.78 3.86 -7.26
CA PRO A 68 6.19 4.26 -7.39
C PRO A 68 6.71 5.13 -6.24
N SER A 69 5.90 6.04 -5.70
CA SER A 69 6.28 6.87 -4.55
C SER A 69 6.49 6.04 -3.27
N HIS A 70 5.63 5.04 -3.03
CA HIS A 70 5.80 4.09 -1.92
C HIS A 70 7.07 3.22 -2.09
N GLU A 71 7.33 2.72 -3.30
CA GLU A 71 8.56 1.97 -3.62
C GLU A 71 9.79 2.85 -3.38
N LYS A 72 9.80 4.09 -3.90
CA LYS A 72 10.90 5.04 -3.74
C LYS A 72 11.19 5.35 -2.27
N ARG A 73 10.15 5.56 -1.45
CA ARG A 73 10.31 5.77 -0.01
C ARG A 73 11.03 4.59 0.64
N ALA A 74 10.56 3.36 0.41
CA ALA A 74 11.18 2.17 0.98
C ALA A 74 12.66 2.03 0.58
N LEU A 75 12.98 2.20 -0.70
CA LEU A 75 14.37 2.14 -1.18
C LEU A 75 15.24 3.23 -0.54
N SER A 76 14.71 4.45 -0.35
CA SER A 76 15.46 5.54 0.29
C SER A 76 15.73 5.33 1.79
N ILE A 77 14.92 4.50 2.45
CA ILE A 77 15.08 4.15 3.87
C ILE A 77 16.21 3.13 4.08
N GLY A 78 16.50 2.29 3.07
CA GLY A 78 17.55 1.27 3.14
C GLY A 78 17.10 -0.14 2.79
N PHE A 79 15.85 -0.34 2.33
CA PHE A 79 15.45 -1.61 1.74
C PHE A 79 16.14 -1.82 0.38
N GLU A 80 16.57 -3.05 0.09
CA GLU A 80 17.26 -3.39 -1.17
C GLU A 80 16.27 -3.63 -2.31
N HIS A 81 15.10 -4.20 -1.99
CA HIS A 81 14.02 -4.41 -2.94
C HIS A 81 12.71 -3.83 -2.40
N ALA A 82 11.90 -3.27 -3.29
CA ALA A 82 10.57 -2.78 -2.96
C ALA A 82 9.64 -2.99 -4.15
N LYS A 83 8.40 -3.38 -3.87
CA LYS A 83 7.35 -3.51 -4.87
C LYS A 83 5.99 -3.12 -4.31
N CYS A 84 5.32 -2.22 -5.01
CA CYS A 84 4.00 -1.74 -4.66
C CYS A 84 3.05 -1.89 -5.84
N VAL A 85 1.80 -2.26 -5.55
CA VAL A 85 0.72 -2.42 -6.54
C VAL A 85 -0.60 -1.89 -5.97
N SER A 86 -1.52 -1.45 -6.84
CA SER A 86 -2.89 -1.20 -6.39
C SER A 86 -3.56 -2.49 -5.93
N MET A 87 -4.53 -2.37 -5.03
CA MET A 87 -5.29 -3.53 -4.56
C MET A 87 -6.10 -4.16 -5.68
N LYS A 88 -6.53 -3.39 -6.69
CA LYS A 88 -7.14 -3.92 -7.89
C LYS A 88 -6.17 -4.83 -8.64
N LYS A 89 -4.94 -4.36 -8.89
CA LYS A 89 -3.92 -5.19 -9.55
C LYS A 89 -3.61 -6.44 -8.73
N LEU A 90 -3.51 -6.32 -7.40
CA LEU A 90 -3.31 -7.47 -6.52
C LEU A 90 -4.47 -8.47 -6.61
N TYR A 91 -5.71 -7.99 -6.60
CA TYR A 91 -6.89 -8.85 -6.72
C TYR A 91 -6.95 -9.59 -8.06
N LEU A 92 -6.57 -8.95 -9.16
CA LEU A 92 -6.49 -9.60 -10.48
C LEU A 92 -5.47 -10.74 -10.53
N SER A 93 -4.49 -10.77 -9.61
CA SER A 93 -3.55 -11.88 -9.46
C SER A 93 -4.11 -13.07 -8.66
N VAL A 94 -5.24 -12.90 -7.97
CA VAL A 94 -5.85 -13.94 -7.13
C VAL A 94 -6.44 -15.04 -8.03
N PRO A 95 -6.21 -16.33 -7.72
CA PRO A 95 -6.77 -17.42 -8.51
C PRO A 95 -8.29 -17.35 -8.63
N GLN A 96 -8.81 -17.59 -9.84
CA GLN A 96 -10.24 -17.52 -10.12
C GLN A 96 -11.08 -18.46 -9.24
N SER A 97 -10.53 -19.60 -8.80
CA SER A 97 -11.20 -20.50 -7.88
C SER A 97 -11.51 -19.84 -6.52
N VAL A 98 -10.60 -18.99 -6.04
CA VAL A 98 -10.75 -18.23 -4.80
C VAL A 98 -11.78 -17.12 -5.00
N THR A 99 -11.66 -16.30 -6.05
CA THR A 99 -12.61 -15.22 -6.31
C THR A 99 -14.02 -15.74 -6.58
N THR A 100 -14.16 -16.88 -7.27
CA THR A 100 -15.45 -17.56 -7.48
C THR A 100 -16.04 -18.08 -6.16
N HIS A 101 -15.21 -18.55 -5.24
CA HIS A 101 -15.66 -18.95 -3.92
C HIS A 101 -16.12 -17.74 -3.09
N LEU A 102 -15.35 -16.65 -3.09
CA LEU A 102 -15.67 -15.42 -2.36
C LEU A 102 -16.99 -14.81 -2.85
N ASN A 103 -17.24 -14.77 -4.16
CA ASN A 103 -18.50 -14.27 -4.73
C ASN A 103 -19.74 -15.09 -4.35
N LYS A 104 -19.58 -16.28 -3.75
CA LYS A 104 -20.71 -17.06 -3.19
C LYS A 104 -21.05 -16.65 -1.75
N LEU A 105 -20.12 -16.01 -1.04
CA LEU A 105 -20.34 -15.50 0.31
C LEU A 105 -21.12 -14.20 0.25
N GLU A 106 -20.70 -13.29 -0.64
CA GLU A 106 -21.36 -12.03 -0.92
C GLU A 106 -21.12 -11.66 -2.38
N MET A 107 -22.19 -11.34 -3.10
CA MET A 107 -22.11 -11.04 -4.52
C MET A 107 -21.79 -9.56 -4.71
N ILE A 108 -20.76 -9.26 -5.52
CA ILE A 108 -20.48 -7.89 -5.97
C ILE A 108 -21.48 -7.53 -7.06
N ASP A 109 -22.30 -6.51 -6.79
CA ASP A 109 -23.32 -5.99 -7.70
C ASP A 109 -22.80 -4.88 -8.62
N ASP A 110 -21.83 -4.07 -8.16
CA ASP A 110 -21.15 -3.05 -8.94
C ASP A 110 -19.61 -3.23 -8.96
N TRP A 111 -19.09 -3.71 -10.10
CA TRP A 111 -17.65 -3.88 -10.29
C TRP A 111 -16.91 -2.58 -10.53
N ASP A 112 -17.57 -1.52 -11.01
CA ASP A 112 -16.93 -0.25 -11.28
C ASP A 112 -16.63 0.48 -9.97
N GLU A 113 -17.57 0.49 -9.02
CA GLU A 113 -17.33 1.00 -7.66
C GLU A 113 -16.25 0.18 -6.93
N TRP A 114 -16.32 -1.16 -7.03
CA TRP A 114 -15.31 -2.03 -6.47
C TRP A 114 -13.90 -1.70 -7.02
N ASN A 115 -13.78 -1.56 -8.34
CA ASN A 115 -12.53 -1.19 -8.98
C ASN A 115 -12.05 0.20 -8.54
N LEU A 116 -12.96 1.16 -8.42
CA LEU A 116 -12.65 2.52 -8.00
C LEU A 116 -12.06 2.53 -6.58
N VAL A 117 -12.70 1.84 -5.62
CA VAL A 117 -12.17 1.69 -4.26
C VAL A 117 -10.80 1.01 -4.29
N HIS A 118 -10.67 -0.11 -5.00
CA HIS A 118 -9.44 -0.90 -5.00
C HIS A 118 -8.27 -0.27 -5.78
N ASP A 119 -8.51 0.74 -6.62
CA ASP A 119 -7.45 1.56 -7.21
C ASP A 119 -6.95 2.68 -6.28
N HIS A 120 -7.64 2.97 -5.17
CA HIS A 120 -7.26 3.98 -4.17
C HIS A 120 -6.53 3.42 -2.95
N TYR A 121 -6.20 2.12 -2.98
CA TYR A 121 -5.37 1.48 -1.96
C TYR A 121 -4.25 0.71 -2.62
N CYS A 122 -3.10 0.68 -1.96
CA CYS A 122 -1.94 -0.06 -2.41
C CYS A 122 -1.42 -1.05 -1.37
N PHE A 123 -0.74 -2.07 -1.87
CA PHE A 123 0.00 -3.04 -1.08
C PHE A 123 1.48 -2.94 -1.46
N LEU A 124 2.33 -2.64 -0.48
CA LEU A 124 3.78 -2.57 -0.61
C LEU A 124 4.40 -3.74 0.14
N ILE A 125 5.40 -4.34 -0.49
CA ILE A 125 6.37 -5.23 0.14
C ILE A 125 7.78 -4.68 -0.10
N ALA A 126 8.60 -4.60 0.93
CA ALA A 126 9.99 -4.19 0.83
C ALA A 126 10.88 -5.11 1.67
N THR A 127 12.07 -5.43 1.17
CA THR A 127 12.94 -6.44 1.77
C THR A 127 14.40 -5.99 1.73
N THR A 128 15.19 -6.45 2.69
CA THR A 128 16.63 -6.12 2.76
C THR A 128 17.54 -7.14 2.09
N LYS A 129 17.07 -8.35 1.76
CA LYS A 129 17.94 -9.42 1.22
C LYS A 129 17.25 -10.42 0.28
N ILE A 130 15.95 -10.62 0.46
CA ILE A 130 15.18 -11.63 -0.28
C ILE A 130 14.44 -10.91 -1.40
N ASP A 131 14.50 -11.41 -2.64
CA ASP A 131 13.69 -10.85 -3.72
C ASP A 131 12.21 -10.80 -3.34
N VAL A 132 11.52 -9.73 -3.79
CA VAL A 132 10.08 -9.60 -3.57
C VAL A 132 9.33 -10.82 -4.16
N PRO A 133 8.32 -11.36 -3.47
CA PRO A 133 7.56 -12.51 -3.95
C PRO A 133 7.01 -12.29 -5.37
N LYS A 134 7.10 -13.34 -6.21
CA LYS A 134 6.70 -13.28 -7.63
C LYS A 134 5.23 -12.94 -7.88
N ILE A 135 4.37 -12.99 -6.84
CA ILE A 135 2.96 -12.59 -6.95
C ILE A 135 2.81 -11.12 -7.38
N PHE A 136 3.81 -10.28 -7.10
CA PHE A 136 3.83 -8.88 -7.53
C PHE A 136 4.44 -8.67 -8.93
N SER A 137 4.89 -9.74 -9.57
CA SER A 137 5.51 -9.75 -10.91
C SER A 137 4.61 -10.38 -11.98
N ALA A 138 3.41 -10.82 -11.61
CA ALA A 138 2.42 -11.31 -12.58
C ALA A 138 1.97 -10.15 -13.50
N PRO A 139 1.81 -10.40 -14.82
CA PRO A 139 1.47 -9.38 -15.80
C PRO A 139 0.20 -8.61 -15.43
#